data_AF-A0A2G9N1R8-F1
#
_entry.id   AF-A0A2G9N1R8-F1
#
_cell.length_a   1.000
_cell.length_b   1.000
_cell.length_c   1.000
_cell.angle_alpha   90.00
_cell.angle_beta   90.00
_cell.angle_gamma   90.00
#
_symmetry.space_group_name_H-M   'P 1'
#
loop_
_entity.id
_entity.type
_entity.pdbx_description
1 polymer ?
#
loop_
_entity_poly.entity_id
_entity_poly.type
_entity_poly.pdbx_seq_one_letter_code
_entity_poly.pdbx_strand_id
1 'polypeptide(L)'
;MFVLLDGIADDIWIVLTLFIFVWIFGWAKDNLGSAKLAVLFALIIVYLTFYSYPFLVWLLVAFFLLQTLGKDFISEINPFGGDQLR
;
A
#
# COMPACT_ATOMS: atom_id res chain seq x y z
N MET A 1 -0.65 5.58 -29.55
CA MET A 1 -1.59 5.06 -28.52
C MET A 1 -0.87 4.25 -27.45
N PHE A 2 0.13 3.42 -27.78
CA PHE A 2 0.97 2.70 -26.80
C PHE A 2 1.84 3.65 -25.92
N VAL A 3 2.48 4.66 -26.54
CA VAL A 3 3.35 5.64 -25.84
C VAL A 3 2.64 6.46 -24.75
N LEU A 4 1.34 6.75 -24.90
CA LEU A 4 0.59 7.51 -23.89
C LEU A 4 0.23 6.65 -22.67
N LEU A 5 -0.01 5.36 -22.87
CA LEU A 5 -0.30 4.44 -21.77
C LEU A 5 0.97 4.12 -20.97
N ASP A 6 2.11 3.95 -21.65
CA ASP A 6 3.41 3.71 -20.99
C ASP A 6 3.81 4.91 -20.13
N GLY A 7 3.66 6.14 -20.64
CA GLY A 7 3.97 7.35 -19.86
C GLY A 7 3.10 7.50 -18.60
N ILE A 8 1.79 7.24 -18.71
CA ILE A 8 0.88 7.30 -17.57
C ILE A 8 1.19 6.20 -16.54
N ALA A 9 1.52 5.00 -17.00
CA ALA A 9 1.88 3.90 -16.11
C ALA A 9 3.18 4.20 -15.33
N ASP A 10 4.19 4.75 -16.01
CA ASP A 10 5.45 5.17 -15.38
C ASP A 10 5.23 6.29 -14.36
N ASP A 11 4.41 7.30 -14.69
CA ASP A 11 4.05 8.39 -13.78
C ASP A 11 3.35 7.86 -12.52
N ILE A 12 2.38 6.94 -12.68
CA ILE A 12 1.69 6.30 -11.55
C ILE A 12 2.66 5.50 -10.70
N TRP A 13 3.60 4.78 -11.33
CA TRP A 13 4.59 3.97 -10.63
C TRP A 13 5.53 4.85 -9.79
N ILE A 14 5.95 6.00 -10.31
CA ILE A 14 6.77 6.98 -9.58
C ILE A 14 6.00 7.54 -8.39
N VAL A 15 4.75 7.95 -8.60
CA VAL A 15 3.89 8.50 -7.53
C VAL A 15 3.69 7.48 -6.41
N LEU A 16 3.38 6.22 -6.75
CA LEU A 16 3.24 5.14 -5.77
C LEU A 16 4.54 4.88 -5.00
N THR A 17 5.66 4.85 -5.72
CA THR A 17 6.99 4.64 -5.10
C THR A 17 7.29 5.72 -4.08
N LEU A 18 7.09 6.99 -4.45
CA LEU A 18 7.32 8.13 -3.55
C LEU A 18 6.37 8.14 -2.36
N PHE A 19 5.09 7.86 -2.58
CA PHE A 19 4.09 7.78 -1.52
C PHE A 19 4.44 6.70 -0.49
N ILE A 20 4.74 5.49 -0.95
CA ILE A 20 5.13 4.38 -0.08
C ILE A 20 6.46 4.66 0.62
N PHE A 21 7.43 5.28 -0.07
CA PHE A 21 8.69 5.68 0.56
C PHE A 21 8.48 6.63 1.72
N VAL A 22 7.69 7.70 1.54
CA VAL A 22 7.40 8.68 2.60
C VAL A 22 6.65 8.01 3.76
N TRP A 23 5.68 7.15 3.46
CA TRP A 23 4.93 6.42 4.48
C TRP A 23 5.82 5.50 5.31
N ILE A 24 6.63 4.66 4.66
CA ILE A 24 7.57 3.75 5.35
C ILE A 24 8.61 4.55 6.11
N PHE A 25 9.12 5.65 5.56
CA PHE A 25 10.07 6.51 6.24
C PHE A 25 9.46 7.13 7.51
N GLY A 26 8.23 7.64 7.44
CA GLY A 26 7.51 8.17 8.60
C GLY A 26 7.38 7.12 9.70
N TRP A 27 6.86 5.94 9.33
CA TRP A 27 6.75 4.81 10.26
C TRP A 27 8.12 4.39 10.84
N ALA A 28 9.14 4.26 10.00
CA ALA A 28 10.47 3.81 10.41
C ALA A 28 11.14 4.82 11.33
N LYS A 29 10.97 6.12 11.09
CA LYS A 29 11.51 7.18 11.95
C LYS A 29 10.92 7.11 13.36
N ASP A 30 9.62 6.87 13.46
CA ASP A 30 8.92 6.81 14.75
C ASP A 30 9.28 5.53 15.55
N ASN A 31 9.63 4.44 14.86
CA ASN A 31 9.98 3.16 15.50
C ASN A 31 11.48 2.96 15.76
N LEU A 32 12.36 3.47 14.90
CA LEU A 32 13.82 3.28 15.00
C LEU A 32 14.53 4.37 15.80
N GLY A 33 13.89 5.54 16.00
CA GLY A 33 14.46 6.66 16.76
C GLY A 33 15.65 7.37 16.09
N SER A 34 16.04 6.98 14.86
CA SER A 34 17.14 7.59 14.10
C SER A 34 16.75 7.83 12.65
N ALA A 35 16.77 9.10 12.22
CA ALA A 35 16.41 9.48 10.86
C ALA A 35 17.32 8.85 9.79
N LYS A 36 18.62 8.68 10.09
CA LYS A 36 19.57 8.05 9.16
C LYS A 36 19.28 6.57 8.95
N LEU A 37 18.96 5.86 10.04
CA LEU A 37 18.61 4.44 9.95
C LEU A 37 17.24 4.26 9.28
N ALA A 38 16.28 5.14 9.58
CA ALA A 38 14.96 5.12 8.97
C ALA A 38 14.99 5.33 7.46
N VAL A 39 15.84 6.24 6.95
CA VAL A 39 15.93 6.48 5.50
C VAL A 39 16.57 5.29 4.77
N LEU A 40 17.60 4.68 5.36
CA LEU A 40 18.22 3.47 4.81
C LEU A 40 17.24 2.30 4.79
N PHE A 41 16.50 2.12 5.88
CA PHE A 41 15.46 1.10 5.97
C PHE A 41 14.36 1.33 4.91
N ALA A 42 13.84 2.55 4.79
CA ALA A 42 12.83 2.88 3.80
C ALA A 42 13.31 2.65 2.37
N LEU A 43 14.57 3.01 2.05
CA LEU A 43 15.17 2.74 0.74
C LEU A 43 15.23 1.24 0.44
N ILE A 44 15.68 0.43 1.40
CA ILE A 44 15.79 -1.02 1.22
C ILE A 44 14.40 -1.63 0.98
N ILE A 45 13.40 -1.27 1.79
CA ILE A 45 12.04 -1.81 1.62
C ILE A 45 11.44 -1.40 0.29
N VAL A 46 11.56 -0.12 -0.09
CA VAL A 46 11.02 0.37 -1.37
C VAL A 46 11.70 -0.30 -2.56
N TYR A 47 13.03 -0.43 -2.54
CA TYR A 47 13.77 -1.15 -3.57
C TYR A 47 13.32 -2.61 -3.68
N LEU A 48 13.22 -3.32 -2.55
CA LEU A 48 12.75 -4.70 -2.55
C LEU A 48 11.31 -4.81 -3.08
N THR A 49 10.45 -3.88 -2.73
CA THR A 49 9.01 -3.92 -3.06
C THR A 49 8.75 -3.53 -4.52
N PHE A 50 9.35 -2.44 -5.00
CA PHE A 50 9.08 -1.90 -6.33
C PHE A 50 10.01 -2.43 -7.43
N TYR A 51 11.23 -2.85 -7.07
CA TYR A 51 12.21 -3.30 -8.05
C TYR A 51 12.45 -4.82 -8.02
N SER A 52 12.66 -5.41 -6.84
CA SER A 52 12.96 -6.86 -6.74
C SER A 52 11.71 -7.74 -6.77
N TYR A 53 10.62 -7.29 -6.14
CA TYR A 53 9.40 -8.07 -5.96
C TYR A 53 8.13 -7.22 -6.23
N PRO A 54 7.94 -6.72 -7.47
CA PRO A 54 6.83 -5.82 -7.82
C PRO A 54 5.44 -6.41 -7.54
N PHE A 55 5.30 -7.73 -7.42
CA PHE A 55 4.05 -8.37 -7.01
C PHE A 55 3.62 -7.99 -5.58
N LEU A 56 4.56 -7.64 -4.70
CA LEU A 56 4.27 -7.20 -3.33
C LEU A 56 3.51 -5.87 -3.29
N VAL A 57 3.71 -4.99 -4.28
CA VAL A 57 2.94 -3.75 -4.43
C VAL A 57 1.45 -4.08 -4.55
N TRP A 58 1.11 -5.03 -5.42
CA TRP A 58 -0.27 -5.46 -5.63
C TRP A 58 -0.86 -6.15 -4.41
N LEU A 59 -0.06 -6.88 -3.64
CA LEU A 59 -0.48 -7.48 -2.37
C LEU A 59 -0.84 -6.41 -1.33
N LEU A 60 -0.03 -5.35 -1.21
CA LEU A 60 -0.34 -4.21 -0.34
C LEU A 60 -1.61 -3.47 -0.79
N VAL A 61 -1.79 -3.26 -2.10
CA VAL A 61 -3.01 -2.66 -2.65
C VAL A 61 -4.22 -3.53 -2.34
N ALA A 62 -4.13 -4.85 -2.50
CA ALA A 62 -5.20 -5.78 -2.16
C ALA A 62 -5.56 -5.74 -0.67
N PHE A 63 -4.56 -5.73 0.22
CA PHE A 63 -4.79 -5.57 1.66
C PHE A 63 -5.47 -4.24 1.99
N PHE A 64 -5.03 -3.15 1.36
CA PHE A 64 -5.63 -1.83 1.54
C PHE A 64 -7.09 -1.79 1.10
N LEU A 65 -7.41 -2.37 -0.06
CA LEU A 65 -8.78 -2.47 -0.57
C LEU A 65 -9.66 -3.34 0.33
N LEU A 66 -9.15 -4.48 0.81
CA LEU A 66 -9.87 -5.34 1.76
C LEU A 66 -10.11 -4.64 3.10
N GLN A 67 -9.15 -3.87 3.61
CA GLN A 67 -9.32 -3.13 4.85
C GLN A 67 -10.34 -2.00 4.71
N THR A 68 -10.33 -1.32 3.55
CA THR A 68 -11.19 -0.15 3.29
C THR A 68 -12.61 -0.57 2.92
N LEU A 69 -12.76 -1.55 2.04
CA LEU A 69 -14.05 -1.98 1.49
C LEU A 69 -14.62 -3.21 2.20
N GLY A 70 -13.79 -4.03 2.85
CA GLY A 70 -14.21 -5.31 3.41
C GLY A 70 -15.26 -5.18 4.50
N LYS A 71 -15.26 -4.09 5.28
CA LYS A 71 -16.30 -3.87 6.30
C LYS A 71 -17.67 -3.64 5.68
N ASP A 72 -17.73 -2.84 4.63
CA ASP A 72 -18.98 -2.50 3.93
C ASP A 72 -19.48 -3.72 3.15
N PHE A 73 -18.60 -4.43 2.43
CA PHE A 73 -18.97 -5.67 1.73
C PHE A 73 -19.43 -6.78 2.68
N ILE A 74 -18.77 -6.99 3.83
CA ILE A 74 -19.22 -8.01 4.81
C ILE A 74 -20.59 -7.65 5.38
N SER A 75 -20.88 -6.37 5.59
CA SER A 75 -22.18 -5.92 6.07
C SER A 75 -23.31 -6.13 5.06
N GLU A 76 -22.99 -6.05 3.76
CA GLU A 76 -23.96 -6.16 2.67
C GLU A 76 -24.13 -7.61 2.18
N ILE A 77 -23.11 -8.47 2.35
CA ILE A 77 -23.16 -9.90 2.02
C ILE A 77 -23.70 -10.73 3.19
N ASN A 78 -23.80 -10.20 4.42
CA ASN A 78 -24.43 -10.91 5.53
C ASN A 78 -25.97 -10.93 5.37
N PRO A 79 -26.58 -12.03 4.90
CA PRO A 79 -28.03 -12.11 4.70
C PRO A 79 -28.77 -12.30 6.03
N PHE A 80 -28.03 -12.49 7.12
CA PHE A 80 -28.54 -12.72 8.47
C PHE A 80 -28.07 -11.58 9.37
N GLY A 81 -28.78 -10.46 9.27
CA GLY A 81 -28.61 -9.31 10.15
C GLY A 81 -28.50 -9.75 11.60
N GLY A 82 -27.35 -9.43 12.21
CA GLY A 82 -27.05 -9.65 13.63
C GLY A 82 -27.85 -8.76 14.58
N ASP A 83 -29.08 -8.43 14.22
CA ASP A 83 -30.04 -7.67 15.04
C ASP A 83 -31.10 -8.58 15.70
N GLN A 84 -30.86 -9.90 15.70
CA GLN A 84 -31.72 -10.90 16.35
C GLN A 84 -31.18 -11.40 17.70
N LEU A 85 -30.19 -10.72 18.30
CA LEU A 85 -29.63 -11.07 19.62
C LEU A 85 -29.60 -9.90 20.62
N ARG A 86 -30.56 -8.97 20.50
CA ARG A 86 -30.90 -8.03 21.59
C ARG A 86 -32.27 -8.36 22.16
#